data_AF-A0A961WPX6-F1
#
_entry.id   AF-A0A961WPX6-F1
#
_cell.length_a   1.000
_cell.length_b   1.000
_cell.length_c   1.000
_cell.angle_alpha   90.00
_cell.angle_beta   90.00
_cell.angle_gamma   90.00
#
_symmetry.space_group_name_H-M   'P 1'
#
loop_
_entity.id
_entity.type
_entity.pdbx_description
1 polymer ?
#
loop_
_entity_poly.entity_id
_entity_poly.type
_entity_poly.pdbx_seq_one_letter_code
_entity_poly.pdbx_strand_id
1 'polypeptide(L)'
;MEWRGIAILIKWCPSWLGATARHQIAHMEVYAANKAPLPITETGYRSNFINKDIVKAAGGPVSYAKAWLDEEARSAGWKAKEQESRQLSLF
;
A
#
# COMPACT_ATOMS: atom_id res chain seq x y z
N MET A 1 2.76 -3.57 9.53
CA MET A 1 3.80 -4.42 8.89
C MET A 1 5.02 -3.57 8.61
N GLU A 2 6.19 -4.15 8.36
CA GLU A 2 7.34 -3.42 7.86
C GLU A 2 7.57 -3.73 6.38
N TRP A 3 7.83 -2.71 5.58
CA TRP A 3 8.14 -2.84 4.15
C TRP A 3 9.42 -2.05 3.85
N ARG A 4 10.52 -2.76 3.54
CA ARG A 4 11.84 -2.19 3.22
C ARG A 4 12.34 -1.16 4.25
N GLY A 5 12.13 -1.42 5.54
CA GLY A 5 12.50 -0.52 6.64
C GLY A 5 11.50 0.61 6.91
N ILE A 6 10.38 0.68 6.19
CA ILE A 6 9.29 1.63 6.43
C ILE A 6 8.17 0.92 7.17
N ALA A 7 7.79 1.45 8.33
CA ALA A 7 6.63 0.96 9.08
C ALA A 7 5.33 1.35 8.34
N ILE A 8 4.57 0.35 7.90
CA ILE A 8 3.30 0.51 7.17
C ILE A 8 2.12 0.12 8.06
N LEU A 9 1.16 1.03 8.15
CA LEU A 9 -0.15 0.82 8.77
C LEU A 9 -1.18 0.58 7.67
N ILE A 10 -2.02 -0.43 7.86
CA ILE A 10 -3.10 -0.77 6.92
C ILE A 10 -4.40 -0.71 7.68
N LYS A 11 -5.35 0.09 7.19
CA LYS A 11 -6.75 0.02 7.62
C LYS A 11 -7.56 -0.68 6.55
N TRP A 12 -8.46 -1.56 7.00
CA TRP A 12 -9.24 -2.41 6.12
C TRP A 12 -10.70 -2.39 6.53
N CYS A 13 -11.55 -1.96 5.60
CA CYS A 13 -13.00 -2.05 5.72
C CYS A 13 -13.53 -2.99 4.62
N PRO A 14 -13.85 -4.26 4.94
CA PRO A 14 -14.23 -5.27 3.94
C PRO A 14 -15.60 -5.01 3.28
N SER A 15 -16.39 -4.10 3.84
CA SER A 15 -17.76 -3.81 3.39
C SER A 15 -18.01 -2.31 3.45
N TRP A 16 -17.35 -1.58 2.55
CA TRP A 16 -17.42 -0.12 2.52
C TRP A 16 -18.80 0.40 2.10
N LEU A 17 -19.43 -0.28 1.14
CA LEU A 17 -20.79 0.05 0.66
C LEU A 17 -21.90 -0.63 1.49
N GLY A 18 -21.55 -1.35 2.56
CA GLY A 18 -22.47 -2.16 3.35
C GLY A 18 -22.63 -3.61 2.86
N ALA A 19 -23.06 -4.49 3.76
CA ALA A 19 -23.05 -5.95 3.53
C ALA A 19 -24.05 -6.41 2.45
N THR A 20 -25.09 -5.61 2.21
CA THR A 20 -26.16 -5.87 1.25
C THR A 20 -25.89 -5.27 -0.14
N ALA A 21 -24.75 -4.59 -0.32
CA ALA A 21 -24.40 -3.99 -1.60
C ALA A 21 -24.17 -5.08 -2.67
N ARG A 22 -24.71 -4.85 -3.87
CA ARG A 22 -24.53 -5.73 -5.03
C ARG A 22 -23.05 -5.94 -5.38
N HIS A 23 -22.22 -4.92 -5.17
CA HIS A 23 -20.78 -4.99 -5.37
C HIS A 23 -20.07 -5.08 -4.01
N GLN A 24 -19.23 -6.09 -3.86
CA GLN A 24 -18.46 -6.33 -2.63
C GLN A 24 -17.21 -5.45 -2.59
N ILE A 25 -17.42 -4.14 -2.62
CA ILE A 25 -16.36 -3.14 -2.57
C ILE A 25 -15.88 -2.98 -1.13
N ALA A 26 -14.60 -3.21 -0.94
CA ALA A 26 -13.87 -2.93 0.27
C ALA A 26 -13.03 -1.67 0.09
N HIS A 27 -12.72 -1.05 1.23
CA HIS A 27 -11.86 0.12 1.31
C HIS A 27 -10.58 -0.27 2.06
N MET A 28 -9.45 -0.06 1.39
CA MET A 28 -8.12 -0.24 1.95
C MET A 28 -7.41 1.10 2.02
N GLU A 29 -6.81 1.37 3.17
CA GLU A 29 -5.97 2.53 3.37
C GLU A 29 -4.57 2.06 3.76
N VAL A 30 -3.56 2.58 3.07
CA VAL A 30 -2.15 2.29 3.33
C VAL A 30 -1.47 3.58 3.76
N TYR A 31 -0.77 3.52 4.89
CA TYR A 31 -0.05 4.65 5.48
C TYR A 31 1.39 4.27 5.80
N ALA A 32 2.34 5.13 5.46
CA ALA A 32 3.67 5.13 6.06
C ALA A 32 3.61 5.85 7.43
N ALA A 33 4.05 5.21 8.50
CA ALA A 33 3.98 5.78 9.85
C ALA A 33 4.77 7.09 9.99
N ASN A 34 5.89 7.21 9.27
CA ASN A 34 6.74 8.39 9.20
C ASN A 34 6.35 9.35 8.05
N LYS A 35 5.23 9.11 7.36
CA LYS A 35 4.82 9.85 6.16
C LYS A 35 5.86 9.81 5.03
N ALA A 36 6.75 8.82 5.04
CA ALA A 36 7.70 8.64 3.94
C ALA A 36 6.92 8.37 2.65
N PRO A 37 7.42 8.87 1.50
CA PRO A 37 6.90 8.49 0.20
C PRO A 37 6.85 6.97 0.07
N LEU A 38 5.85 6.47 -0.65
CA LEU A 38 5.70 5.08 -1.03
C LEU A 38 5.60 5.00 -2.56
N PRO A 39 5.82 3.84 -3.18
CA PRO A 39 5.64 3.68 -4.63
C PRO A 39 4.25 4.09 -5.13
N ILE A 40 3.23 3.90 -4.29
CA ILE A 40 1.82 4.17 -4.59
C ILE A 40 1.39 5.62 -4.31
N THR A 41 2.24 6.42 -3.66
CA THR A 41 1.89 7.78 -3.19
C THR A 41 3.10 8.57 -2.69
N GLU A 42 3.19 9.85 -3.06
CA GLU A 42 4.27 10.71 -2.61
C GLU A 42 4.13 11.16 -1.15
N THR A 43 2.91 11.17 -0.61
CA THR A 43 2.61 11.68 0.74
C THR A 43 2.70 10.62 1.83
N GLY A 44 2.98 9.36 1.43
CA GLY A 44 2.92 8.21 2.32
C GLY A 44 1.52 7.72 2.65
N TYR A 45 0.46 8.27 2.03
CA TYR A 45 -0.92 7.82 2.21
C TYR A 45 -1.63 7.54 0.89
N ARG A 46 -2.29 6.38 0.79
CA ARG A 46 -3.12 6.01 -0.36
C ARG A 46 -4.39 5.29 0.09
N SER A 47 -5.52 5.76 -0.42
CA SER A 47 -6.82 5.09 -0.34
C SER A 47 -7.05 4.29 -1.62
N ASN A 48 -7.50 3.04 -1.49
CA ASN A 48 -7.83 2.17 -2.60
C ASN A 48 -9.18 1.46 -2.37
N PHE A 49 -10.04 1.48 -3.39
CA PHE A 49 -11.31 0.77 -3.39
C PHE A 49 -11.19 -0.45 -4.29
N ILE A 50 -11.38 -1.64 -3.71
CA ILE A 50 -11.14 -2.90 -4.40
C ILE A 50 -12.18 -3.94 -4.01
N ASN A 51 -12.47 -4.88 -4.90
CA ASN A 51 -13.32 -6.02 -4.57
C ASN A 51 -12.66 -6.85 -3.44
N LYS A 52 -13.40 -7.09 -2.36
CA LYS A 52 -12.91 -7.84 -1.20
C LYS A 52 -12.41 -9.24 -1.56
N ASP A 53 -12.98 -9.86 -2.59
CA ASP A 53 -12.65 -11.22 -3.00
C ASP A 53 -11.26 -11.29 -3.64
N ILE A 54 -10.81 -10.22 -4.31
CA ILE A 54 -9.44 -10.11 -4.83
C ILE A 54 -8.44 -10.05 -3.65
N VAL A 55 -8.76 -9.25 -2.63
CA VAL A 55 -7.92 -9.12 -1.43
C VAL A 55 -7.89 -10.44 -0.65
N LYS A 56 -9.01 -11.15 -0.58
CA LYS A 56 -9.07 -12.49 0.03
C LYS A 56 -8.23 -13.50 -0.75
N ALA A 57 -8.32 -13.52 -2.08
CA ALA A 57 -7.54 -14.41 -2.94
C ALA A 57 -6.03 -14.12 -2.85
N ALA A 58 -5.64 -12.86 -2.64
CA ALA A 58 -4.25 -12.46 -2.39
C ALA A 58 -3.71 -12.87 -1.01
N GLY A 59 -4.50 -13.55 -0.18
CA GLY A 59 -4.10 -13.95 1.18
C GLY A 59 -4.37 -12.88 2.24
N GLY A 60 -5.30 -11.96 1.99
CA GLY A 60 -5.74 -10.94 2.93
C GLY A 60 -5.14 -9.54 2.70
N PRO A 61 -5.58 -8.53 3.48
CA PRO A 61 -5.25 -7.13 3.23
C PRO A 61 -3.75 -6.82 3.35
N VAL A 62 -3.05 -7.46 4.29
CA VAL A 62 -1.60 -7.29 4.47
C VAL A 62 -0.83 -7.83 3.27
N SER A 63 -1.15 -9.05 2.84
CA SER A 63 -0.52 -9.71 1.69
C SER A 63 -0.76 -8.94 0.39
N TYR A 64 -2.00 -8.50 0.17
CA TYR A 64 -2.34 -7.65 -0.97
C TYR A 64 -1.58 -6.32 -0.97
N ALA A 65 -1.57 -5.59 0.15
CA ALA A 65 -0.88 -4.32 0.26
C ALA A 65 0.64 -4.46 0.03
N LYS A 66 1.25 -5.52 0.57
CA LYS A 66 2.65 -5.83 0.32
C LYS A 66 2.93 -6.09 -1.16
N ALA A 67 2.14 -6.95 -1.80
CA ALA A 67 2.28 -7.27 -3.23
C ALA A 67 2.10 -6.03 -4.11
N TRP A 68 1.14 -5.16 -3.76
CA TRP A 68 0.91 -3.91 -4.46
C TRP A 68 2.10 -2.93 -4.33
N LEU A 69 2.63 -2.76 -3.12
CA LEU A 69 3.84 -1.96 -2.91
C LEU A 69 5.05 -2.54 -3.66
N ASP A 70 5.22 -3.86 -3.65
CA ASP A 70 6.31 -4.53 -4.37
C ASP A 70 6.18 -4.40 -5.89
N GLU A 71 4.96 -4.46 -6.44
CA GLU A 71 4.67 -4.25 -7.85
C GLU A 71 5.07 -2.84 -8.30
N GLU A 72 4.56 -1.83 -7.62
CA GLU A 72 4.76 -0.42 -7.96
C GLU A 72 6.22 0.03 -7.73
N ALA A 73 6.90 -0.61 -6.77
CA ALA A 73 8.32 -0.41 -6.52
C ALA A 73 9.23 -0.89 -7.68
N ARG A 74 8.69 -1.66 -8.64
CA ARG A 74 9.46 -2.07 -9.83
C ARG A 74 9.61 -0.96 -10.86
N SER A 75 8.79 0.10 -10.78
CA SER A 75 8.87 1.24 -11.68
C SER A 75 10.26 1.90 -11.63
N ALA A 76 10.77 2.33 -12.79
CA ALA A 76 12.09 2.94 -12.88
C ALA A 76 12.18 4.23 -12.04
N GLY A 77 11.10 5.02 -12.03
CA GLY A 77 11.02 6.24 -11.21
C GLY A 77 11.14 5.97 -9.71
N TRP A 78 10.47 4.93 -9.21
CA TRP A 78 10.60 4.57 -7.80
C TRP A 78 12.02 4.08 -7.45
N LYS A 79 12.62 3.25 -8.31
CA LYS A 79 13.99 2.77 -8.10
C LYS A 79 15.00 3.90 -8.01
N ALA A 80 14.88 4.92 -8.87
CA ALA A 80 15.74 6.11 -8.81
C ALA A 80 15.57 6.86 -7.48
N LYS A 81 14.32 7.14 -7.07
CA LYS A 81 14.00 7.81 -5.80
C LYS A 81 14.49 7.04 -4.57
N GLU A 82 14.37 5.71 -4.59
CA GLU A 82 14.87 4.83 -3.53
C GLU A 82 16.41 4.87 -3.47
N GLN A 83 17.11 4.90 -4.60
CA GLN A 83 18.56 5.02 -4.66
C GLN A 83 19.05 6.39 -4.16
N GLU A 84 18.43 7.49 -4.62
CA GLU A 84 18.77 8.84 -4.16
C GLU A 84 18.60 8.99 -2.64
N SER A 85 17.49 8.48 -2.09
CA SER A 85 17.23 8.53 -0.65
C SER A 85 18.30 7.79 0.17
N ARG A 86 18.84 6.68 -0.36
CA ARG A 86 19.92 5.93 0.27
C ARG A 86 21.27 6.65 0.19
N GLN A 87 21.55 7.36 -0.90
CA GLN A 87 22.79 8.12 -1.07
C GLN A 87 22.83 9.38 -0.19
N LEU A 88 21.71 10.05 0.02
CA LEU A 88 21.61 11.23 0.89
C LEU A 88 21.78 10.93 2.39
N SER A 89 21.79 9.65 2.78
CA SER A 89 21.98 9.21 4.17
C SER A 89 23.45 8.92 4.54
N LEU A 90 24.41 9.30 3.70
CA LEU A 90 25.85 8.99 3.86
C LEU A 90 26.67 10.03 4.66
N PHE A 91 26.03 10.93 5.41
CA PHE A 91 26.72 11.96 6.21
C PHE A 91 26.27 11.98 7.67
#